data_AF-A0A9X7U7C1-F1
#
_entry.id   AF-A0A9X7U7C1-F1
#
_cell.length_a   1.000
_cell.length_b   1.000
_cell.length_c   1.000
_cell.angle_alpha   90.00
_cell.angle_beta   90.00
_cell.angle_gamma   90.00
#
_symmetry.space_group_name_H-M   'P 1'
#
loop_
_entity.id
_entity.type
_entity.pdbx_description
1 polymer ?
#
loop_
_entity_poly.entity_id
_entity_poly.type
_entity_poly.pdbx_seq_one_letter_code
_entity_poly.pdbx_strand_id
1 'polypeptide(L)'
;MAEPISLEDAKRQLRVLSTDEDAFITSAIVDARGWIENYTGLVLTRREVVEVLPCFGAQLSTWPIASIDAVTYYDTDGQEVVLQEAEYFAQIARRPAYLTAGGWPTVRDGSTIEVTMTAGFATPDAVSAFSPNLMRAMRVLVAGYFRDREGGKVAQDAEEFAKARLRNFRRWRV
;
A
#
# COMPACT_ATOMS: atom_id res chain seq x y z
N MET A 1 0.60 10.71 8.69
CA MET A 1 -0.56 11.22 7.93
C MET A 1 -1.86 10.69 8.53
N ALA A 2 -2.99 11.28 8.17
CA ALA A 2 -4.32 10.82 8.61
C ALA A 2 -4.68 9.46 7.99
N GLU A 3 -5.32 8.60 8.77
CA GLU A 3 -5.88 7.33 8.29
C GLU A 3 -7.05 7.56 7.30
N PRO A 4 -7.32 6.63 6.36
CA PRO A 4 -8.37 6.80 5.36
C PRO A 4 -9.79 6.92 5.94
N ILE A 5 -9.99 6.42 7.15
CA ILE A 5 -11.23 6.58 7.91
C ILE A 5 -10.89 7.20 9.26
N SER A 6 -11.68 8.18 9.68
CA SER A 6 -11.50 8.80 11.00
C SER A 6 -11.99 7.88 12.11
N LEU A 7 -11.49 8.08 13.32
CA LEU A 7 -12.00 7.40 14.52
C LEU A 7 -13.50 7.66 14.70
N GLU A 8 -13.96 8.89 14.48
CA GLU A 8 -15.39 9.21 14.57
C GLU A 8 -16.23 8.44 13.54
N ASP A 9 -15.77 8.34 12.29
CA ASP A 9 -16.49 7.58 11.26
C ASP A 9 -16.55 6.09 11.60
N ALA A 10 -15.46 5.54 12.14
CA ALA A 10 -15.43 4.17 12.63
C ALA A 10 -16.41 3.99 13.80
N LYS A 11 -16.43 4.90 14.79
CA LYS A 11 -17.38 4.86 15.91
C LYS A 11 -18.83 4.94 15.45
N ARG A 12 -19.15 5.80 14.46
CA ARG A 12 -20.48 5.89 13.84
C ARG A 12 -20.88 4.56 13.19
N GLN A 13 -19.95 3.91 12.48
CA GLN A 13 -20.17 2.59 11.87
C GLN A 13 -20.42 1.50 12.92
N LEU A 14 -19.69 1.54 14.03
CA LEU A 14 -19.78 0.57 15.13
C LEU A 14 -20.92 0.86 16.12
N ARG A 15 -21.52 2.06 16.04
CA ARG A 15 -22.50 2.59 17.00
C ARG A 15 -21.93 2.72 18.42
N VAL A 16 -20.65 3.06 18.53
CA VAL A 16 -19.95 3.29 19.81
C VAL A 16 -20.02 4.77 20.15
N LEU A 17 -20.59 5.10 21.31
CA LEU A 17 -20.73 6.49 21.78
C LEU A 17 -19.72 6.87 22.88
N SER A 18 -19.16 5.89 23.59
CA SER A 18 -18.14 6.10 24.62
C SER A 18 -16.74 6.20 24.02
N THR A 19 -15.75 6.54 24.84
CA THR A 19 -14.33 6.67 24.44
C THR A 19 -13.45 5.51 24.94
N ASP A 20 -13.99 4.60 25.74
CA ASP A 20 -13.22 3.53 26.39
C ASP A 20 -12.53 2.59 25.38
N GLU A 21 -13.12 2.47 24.20
CA GLU A 21 -12.71 1.56 23.14
C GLU A 21 -11.93 2.27 22.02
N ASP A 22 -11.66 3.58 22.16
CA ASP A 22 -11.06 4.40 21.09
C ASP A 22 -9.66 3.92 20.70
N ALA A 23 -8.87 3.46 21.67
CA ALA A 23 -7.54 2.90 21.42
C ALA A 23 -7.62 1.64 20.55
N PHE A 24 -8.59 0.76 20.84
CA PHE A 24 -8.78 -0.47 20.09
C PHE A 24 -9.33 -0.21 18.69
N ILE A 25 -10.31 0.69 18.55
CA ILE A 25 -10.85 1.08 17.24
C ILE A 25 -9.74 1.69 16.38
N THR A 26 -8.87 2.51 16.96
CA THR A 26 -7.72 3.08 16.24
C THR A 26 -6.78 1.99 15.74
N SER A 27 -6.48 0.97 16.56
CA SER A 27 -5.70 -0.19 16.12
C SER A 27 -6.38 -0.93 14.98
N ALA A 28 -7.68 -1.21 15.10
CA ALA A 28 -8.43 -1.92 14.07
C ALA A 28 -8.46 -1.17 12.72
N ILE A 29 -8.43 0.16 12.72
CA ILE A 29 -8.30 0.98 11.51
C ILE A 29 -6.95 0.73 10.83
N VAL A 30 -5.86 0.71 11.61
CA VAL A 30 -4.50 0.43 11.11
C VAL A 30 -4.41 -0.99 10.54
N ASP A 31 -4.98 -1.97 11.23
CA ASP A 31 -4.99 -3.37 10.81
C ASP A 31 -5.79 -3.56 9.51
N ALA A 32 -6.97 -2.94 9.43
CA ALA A 32 -7.81 -2.95 8.23
C ALA A 32 -7.09 -2.32 7.03
N ARG A 33 -6.38 -1.20 7.24
CA ARG A 33 -5.56 -0.58 6.20
C ARG A 33 -4.48 -1.54 5.75
N GLY A 34 -3.68 -2.07 6.68
CA GLY A 34 -2.58 -2.99 6.38
C GLY A 34 -3.03 -4.21 5.59
N TRP A 35 -4.18 -4.78 5.96
CA TRP A 35 -4.76 -5.91 5.23
C TRP A 35 -5.12 -5.53 3.78
N ILE A 36 -5.76 -4.38 3.56
CA ILE A 36 -6.12 -3.93 2.20
C ILE A 36 -4.88 -3.63 1.37
N GLU A 37 -3.90 -2.95 1.95
CA GLU A 37 -2.65 -2.61 1.27
C GLU A 37 -1.93 -3.89 0.82
N ASN A 38 -1.79 -4.87 1.71
CA ASN A 38 -1.19 -6.17 1.39
C ASN A 38 -1.98 -6.93 0.30
N TYR A 39 -3.31 -6.91 0.36
CA TYR A 39 -4.13 -7.62 -0.63
C TYR A 39 -4.09 -6.98 -2.02
N THR A 40 -4.01 -5.65 -2.09
CA THR A 40 -4.19 -4.90 -3.33
C THR A 40 -2.89 -4.37 -3.93
N GLY A 41 -1.80 -4.28 -3.17
CA GLY A 41 -0.60 -3.51 -3.54
C GLY A 41 -0.83 -1.99 -3.52
N LEU A 42 -1.99 -1.55 -3.02
CA LEU A 42 -2.25 -0.12 -2.83
C LEU A 42 -1.58 0.38 -1.56
N VAL A 43 -1.16 1.64 -1.54
CA VAL A 43 -0.78 2.35 -0.32
C VAL A 43 -1.86 3.39 -0.05
N LEU A 44 -2.67 3.20 0.99
CA LEU A 44 -3.81 4.05 1.28
C LEU A 44 -3.38 5.35 1.96
N THR A 45 -2.37 5.28 2.82
CA THR A 45 -1.83 6.43 3.54
C THR A 45 -0.45 6.74 3.00
N ARG A 46 -0.26 7.95 2.46
CA ARG A 46 1.04 8.32 1.88
C ARG A 46 2.18 8.25 2.92
N ARG A 47 3.28 7.62 2.52
CA ARG A 47 4.49 7.39 3.32
C ARG A 47 5.65 7.00 2.41
N GLU A 48 6.84 7.01 2.98
CA GLU A 48 7.99 6.35 2.37
C GLU A 48 7.78 4.84 2.35
N VAL A 49 8.10 4.22 1.23
CA VAL A 49 8.06 2.78 1.00
C VAL A 49 9.36 2.39 0.32
N VAL A 50 9.97 1.32 0.81
CA VAL A 50 11.14 0.71 0.21
C VAL A 50 10.70 -0.60 -0.44
N GLU A 51 10.93 -0.73 -1.74
CA GLU A 51 10.62 -1.93 -2.50
C GLU A 51 11.90 -2.56 -3.06
N VAL A 52 12.11 -3.84 -2.73
CA VAL A 52 13.26 -4.62 -3.20
C VAL A 52 12.87 -5.41 -4.44
N LEU A 53 13.59 -5.16 -5.53
CA LEU A 53 13.36 -5.75 -6.84
C LEU A 53 14.43 -6.78 -7.20
N PRO A 54 14.06 -7.86 -7.91
CA PRO A 54 15.01 -8.87 -8.35
C PRO A 54 15.91 -8.40 -9.50
N CYS A 55 15.45 -7.42 -10.30
CA CYS A 55 16.19 -6.89 -11.44
C CYS A 55 15.63 -5.54 -11.90
N PHE A 56 16.42 -4.82 -12.71
CA PHE A 56 15.98 -3.56 -13.28
C PHE A 56 14.85 -3.78 -14.29
N GLY A 57 13.93 -2.82 -14.38
CA GLY A 57 12.74 -2.92 -15.24
C GLY A 57 11.65 -3.85 -14.70
N ALA A 58 11.84 -4.46 -13.52
CA ALA A 58 10.78 -5.17 -12.83
C ALA A 58 9.60 -4.23 -12.50
N GLN A 59 8.42 -4.83 -12.38
CA GLN A 59 7.21 -4.10 -12.02
C GLN A 59 7.22 -3.79 -10.52
N LEU A 60 6.91 -2.54 -10.19
CA LEU A 60 6.64 -2.12 -8.83
C LEU A 60 5.24 -2.60 -8.44
N SER A 61 5.18 -3.31 -7.32
CA SER A 61 3.94 -3.76 -6.69
C SER A 61 3.24 -2.63 -5.95
N THR A 62 3.99 -1.61 -5.53
CA THR A 62 3.50 -0.45 -4.79
C THR A 62 2.82 0.57 -5.71
N TRP A 63 1.61 1.03 -5.35
CA TRP A 63 0.90 2.11 -6.05
C TRP A 63 -0.11 2.79 -5.10
N PRO A 64 -0.52 4.05 -5.28
CA PRO A 64 0.02 5.07 -6.16
C PRO A 64 1.37 5.58 -5.68
N ILE A 65 2.28 5.87 -6.61
CA ILE A 65 3.60 6.44 -6.30
C ILE A 65 3.53 7.95 -6.57
N ALA A 66 3.98 8.77 -5.62
CA ALA A 66 4.05 10.21 -5.75
C ALA A 66 5.41 10.66 -6.31
N SER A 67 6.50 10.08 -5.81
CA SER A 67 7.88 10.31 -6.28
C SER A 67 8.74 9.06 -6.05
N ILE A 68 9.77 8.91 -6.87
CA ILE A 68 10.89 7.99 -6.59
C ILE A 68 11.97 8.84 -5.94
N ASP A 69 12.40 8.45 -4.74
CA ASP A 69 13.29 9.26 -3.92
C ASP A 69 14.74 8.77 -4.03
N ALA A 70 14.95 7.45 -4.16
CA ALA A 70 16.26 6.87 -4.46
C ALA A 70 16.13 5.50 -5.13
N VAL A 71 17.08 5.15 -5.99
CA VAL A 71 17.26 3.80 -6.53
C VAL A 71 18.69 3.37 -6.25
N THR A 72 18.87 2.34 -5.44
CA THR A 72 20.20 1.82 -5.08
C THR A 72 20.37 0.39 -5.56
N TYR A 73 21.60 0.02 -5.90
CA TYR A 73 21.97 -1.31 -6.35
C TYR A 73 23.41 -1.62 -5.95
N TYR A 74 23.79 -2.90 -6.00
CA TYR A 74 25.17 -3.32 -5.80
C TYR A 74 25.86 -3.51 -7.15
N ASP A 75 26.99 -2.82 -7.34
CA ASP A 75 27.84 -3.00 -8.52
C ASP A 75 28.61 -4.33 -8.49
N THR A 76 29.32 -4.66 -9.57
CA THR A 76 30.09 -5.91 -9.70
C THR A 76 31.17 -6.09 -8.62
N ASP A 77 31.65 -5.00 -8.02
CA ASP A 77 32.63 -4.99 -6.94
C ASP A 77 31.99 -5.12 -5.55
N GLY A 78 30.65 -5.16 -5.50
CA GLY A 78 29.86 -5.29 -4.28
C GLY A 78 29.70 -3.99 -3.51
N GLN A 79 29.95 -2.84 -4.14
CA GLN A 79 29.69 -1.53 -3.55
C GLN A 79 28.25 -1.11 -3.80
N GLU A 80 27.64 -0.45 -2.83
CA GLU A 80 26.32 0.15 -2.99
C GLU A 80 26.45 1.45 -3.80
N VAL A 81 25.70 1.52 -4.90
CA VAL A 81 25.69 2.64 -5.83
C VAL A 81 24.26 3.18 -5.95
N VAL A 82 24.14 4.51 -5.91
CA VAL A 82 22.88 5.22 -6.18
C VAL A 82 22.80 5.50 -7.67
N LEU A 83 21.73 5.03 -8.33
CA LEU A 83 21.43 5.34 -9.72
C LEU A 83 20.90 6.77 -9.81
N GLN A 84 21.48 7.59 -10.69
CA GLN A 84 21.07 8.99 -10.80
C GLN A 84 19.70 9.12 -11.48
N GLU A 85 18.91 10.13 -11.08
CA GLU A 85 17.59 10.41 -11.68
C GLU A 85 17.63 10.63 -13.19
N ALA A 86 18.76 11.09 -13.74
CA ALA A 86 18.94 11.31 -15.18
C ALA A 86 19.12 10.00 -15.97
N GLU A 87 19.42 8.89 -15.31
CA GLU A 87 19.73 7.59 -15.94
C GLU A 87 18.48 6.73 -16.17
N TYR A 88 17.36 7.09 -15.55
CA TYR A 88 16.09 6.37 -15.68
C TYR A 88 14.89 7.30 -15.85
N PHE A 89 13.82 6.74 -16.40
CA PHE A 89 12.51 7.35 -16.52
C PHE A 89 11.52 6.56 -15.68
N ALA A 90 10.87 7.24 -14.75
CA ALA A 90 9.89 6.64 -13.84
C ALA A 90 8.47 6.67 -14.45
N GLN A 91 7.92 5.49 -14.77
CA GLN A 91 6.56 5.35 -15.31
C GLN A 91 5.55 5.12 -14.18
N ILE A 92 5.46 6.09 -13.26
CA ILE A 92 4.69 5.99 -12.00
C ILE A 92 3.19 6.29 -12.14
N ALA A 93 2.79 6.96 -13.22
CA ALA A 93 1.38 7.32 -13.47
C ALA A 93 0.51 6.11 -13.88
N ARG A 94 1.13 5.00 -14.29
CA ARG A 94 0.43 3.76 -14.68
C ARG A 94 0.53 2.69 -13.60
N ARG A 95 -0.33 1.68 -13.73
CA ARG A 95 -0.39 0.53 -12.84
C ARG A 95 -0.36 -0.77 -13.67
N PRO A 96 0.67 -1.63 -13.57
CA PRO A 96 1.81 -1.52 -12.66
C PRO A 96 2.80 -0.42 -13.08
N ALA A 97 3.40 0.22 -12.07
CA ALA A 97 4.50 1.15 -12.22
C ALA A 97 5.81 0.39 -12.45
N TYR A 98 6.79 1.02 -13.08
CA TYR A 98 8.08 0.43 -13.40
C TYR A 98 9.03 1.55 -13.83
N LEU A 99 10.33 1.25 -13.76
CA LEU A 99 11.38 2.16 -14.23
C LEU A 99 11.87 1.69 -15.60
N THR A 100 12.28 2.64 -16.45
CA THR A 100 12.87 2.36 -17.77
C THR A 100 14.15 3.16 -17.95
N ALA A 101 15.14 2.66 -18.66
CA ALA A 101 16.38 3.37 -18.94
C ALA A 101 16.83 3.12 -20.40
N GLY A 102 17.71 4.00 -20.92
CA GLY A 102 18.36 3.77 -22.21
C GLY A 102 19.32 2.57 -22.20
N GLY A 103 19.85 2.25 -21.02
CA GLY A 103 20.61 1.05 -20.70
C GLY A 103 20.75 0.95 -19.19
N TRP A 104 20.58 -0.25 -18.63
CA TRP A 104 20.77 -0.48 -17.20
C TRP A 104 22.25 -0.71 -16.89
N PRO A 105 22.76 -0.23 -15.74
CA PRO A 105 24.10 -0.56 -15.31
C PRO A 105 24.20 -2.06 -15.00
N THR A 106 25.41 -2.60 -15.09
CA THR A 106 25.67 -3.99 -14.71
C THR A 106 25.65 -4.11 -13.20
N VAL A 107 24.78 -4.99 -12.69
CA VAL A 107 24.66 -5.29 -11.26
C VAL A 107 25.44 -6.55 -10.93
N ARG A 108 25.79 -6.72 -9.65
CA ARG A 108 26.36 -7.98 -9.18
C ARG A 108 25.37 -9.13 -9.34
N ASP A 109 25.87 -10.29 -9.78
CA ASP A 109 25.06 -11.50 -9.87
C ASP A 109 24.43 -11.85 -8.51
N GLY A 110 23.11 -12.05 -8.51
CA GLY A 110 22.33 -12.36 -7.32
C GLY A 110 22.06 -11.18 -6.37
N SER A 111 22.47 -9.96 -6.74
CA SER A 111 22.07 -8.75 -6.01
C SER A 111 20.64 -8.33 -6.31
N THR A 112 20.11 -7.47 -5.45
CA THR A 112 18.79 -6.85 -5.60
C THR A 112 18.92 -5.35 -5.81
N ILE A 113 17.88 -4.75 -6.35
CA ILE A 113 17.77 -3.30 -6.50
C ILE A 113 16.76 -2.82 -5.47
N GLU A 114 17.13 -1.80 -4.71
CA GLU A 114 16.26 -1.17 -3.75
C GLU A 114 15.73 0.14 -4.32
N VAL A 115 14.40 0.31 -4.29
CA VAL A 115 13.72 1.51 -4.73
C VAL A 115 13.03 2.14 -3.53
N THR A 116 13.55 3.28 -3.09
CA THR A 116 12.91 4.12 -2.08
C THR A 116 11.99 5.11 -2.78
N MET A 117 10.73 5.15 -2.36
CA MET A 117 9.70 5.97 -3.00
C MET A 117 8.71 6.52 -1.98
N THR A 118 8.17 7.71 -2.26
CA THR A 118 7.04 8.24 -1.53
C THR A 118 5.77 7.74 -2.22
N ALA A 119 5.08 6.78 -1.61
CA ALA A 119 3.88 6.15 -2.14
C ALA A 119 2.66 6.39 -1.25
N GLY A 120 1.50 6.53 -1.89
CA GLY A 120 0.17 6.52 -1.31
C GLY A 120 -0.69 7.72 -1.70
N PHE A 121 -1.97 7.62 -1.37
CA PHE A 121 -2.93 8.69 -1.65
C PHE A 121 -2.65 9.93 -0.81
N ALA A 122 -2.86 11.11 -1.41
CA ALA A 122 -2.59 12.39 -0.74
C ALA A 122 -3.54 12.64 0.44
N THR A 123 -4.79 12.21 0.30
CA THR A 123 -5.86 12.47 1.26
C THR A 123 -6.83 11.28 1.33
N PRO A 124 -7.58 11.13 2.43
CA PRO A 124 -8.70 10.18 2.50
C PRO A 124 -9.73 10.36 1.37
N ASP A 125 -9.99 11.61 0.95
CA ASP A 125 -10.91 11.89 -0.16
C ASP A 125 -10.39 11.32 -1.49
N ALA A 126 -9.07 11.35 -1.71
CA ALA A 126 -8.47 10.74 -2.90
C ALA A 126 -8.64 9.21 -2.92
N VAL A 127 -8.61 8.55 -1.76
CA VAL A 127 -8.91 7.10 -1.66
C VAL A 127 -10.37 6.84 -2.04
N SER A 128 -11.30 7.65 -1.53
CA SER A 128 -12.74 7.54 -1.84
C SER A 128 -13.03 7.78 -3.32
N ALA A 129 -12.41 8.80 -3.91
CA ALA A 129 -12.55 9.14 -5.32
C ALA A 129 -11.98 8.06 -6.24
N PHE A 130 -10.86 7.43 -5.85
CA PHE A 130 -10.27 6.33 -6.60
C PHE A 130 -11.18 5.10 -6.60
N SER A 131 -11.68 4.69 -5.43
CA SER A 131 -12.78 3.72 -5.39
C SER A 131 -13.56 3.76 -4.08
N PRO A 132 -14.90 3.92 -4.14
CA PRO A 132 -15.74 3.82 -2.95
C PRO A 132 -15.68 2.43 -2.30
N ASN A 133 -15.22 1.41 -3.04
CA ASN A 133 -15.07 0.05 -2.52
C ASN A 133 -13.95 -0.08 -1.50
N LEU A 134 -12.90 0.73 -1.59
CA LEU A 134 -11.81 0.72 -0.61
C LEU A 134 -12.33 1.17 0.76
N MET A 135 -13.05 2.30 0.79
CA MET A 135 -13.67 2.80 2.02
C MET A 135 -14.71 1.85 2.59
N ARG A 136 -15.51 1.21 1.72
CA ARG A 136 -16.47 0.20 2.17
C ARG A 136 -15.77 -1.03 2.78
N ALA A 137 -14.70 -1.52 2.16
CA ALA A 137 -13.93 -2.63 2.69
C ALA A 137 -13.28 -2.26 4.04
N MET A 138 -12.67 -1.07 4.15
CA MET A 138 -12.12 -0.54 5.40
C MET A 138 -13.16 -0.59 6.54
N ARG A 139 -14.36 -0.05 6.31
CA ARG A 139 -15.43 -0.03 7.32
C ARG A 139 -15.89 -1.43 7.74
N VAL A 140 -15.97 -2.37 6.79
CA VAL A 140 -16.37 -3.75 7.08
C VAL A 140 -15.28 -4.50 7.85
N LEU A 141 -14.01 -4.34 7.49
CA LEU A 141 -12.88 -4.92 8.20
C LEU A 141 -12.80 -4.40 9.63
N VAL A 142 -12.86 -3.09 9.84
CA VAL A 142 -12.89 -2.50 11.19
C VAL A 142 -14.06 -3.06 12.00
N ALA A 143 -15.25 -3.18 11.41
CA ALA A 143 -16.40 -3.76 12.09
C ALA A 143 -16.30 -5.27 12.34
N GLY A 144 -15.49 -5.99 11.58
CA GLY A 144 -15.16 -7.40 11.78
C GLY A 144 -14.18 -7.56 12.94
N TYR A 145 -13.02 -6.92 12.84
CA TYR A 145 -11.97 -6.93 13.86
C TYR A 145 -12.46 -6.39 15.20
N PHE A 146 -13.36 -5.40 15.19
CA PHE A 146 -13.93 -4.90 16.42
C PHE A 146 -14.81 -5.93 17.15
N ARG A 147 -15.65 -6.65 16.39
CA ARG A 147 -16.57 -7.65 16.94
C ARG A 147 -15.88 -8.96 17.32
N ASP A 148 -14.74 -9.25 16.72
CA ASP A 148 -14.04 -10.51 16.84
C ASP A 148 -12.53 -10.28 16.96
N ARG A 149 -12.10 -10.17 18.22
CA ARG A 149 -10.72 -9.83 18.58
C ARG A 149 -9.77 -11.02 18.52
N GLU A 150 -10.31 -12.24 18.39
CA GLU A 150 -9.54 -13.49 18.42
C GLU A 150 -9.28 -14.03 17.01
N GLY A 151 -9.74 -13.33 15.96
CA GLY A 151 -9.57 -13.76 14.57
C GLY A 151 -10.50 -14.92 14.19
N GLY A 152 -11.65 -15.02 14.84
CA GLY A 152 -12.68 -16.01 14.56
C GLY A 152 -13.43 -15.77 13.25
N LYS A 153 -14.61 -16.39 13.15
CA LYS A 153 -15.38 -16.42 11.90
C LYS A 153 -15.83 -15.03 11.44
N VAL A 154 -16.12 -14.09 12.34
CA VAL A 154 -16.65 -12.78 11.93
C VAL A 154 -15.53 -11.93 11.31
N ALA A 155 -14.32 -12.01 11.85
CA ALA A 155 -13.15 -11.38 11.25
C ALA A 155 -12.86 -11.99 9.86
N GLN A 156 -12.89 -13.32 9.75
CA GLN A 156 -12.67 -14.03 8.48
C GLN A 156 -13.73 -13.67 7.42
N ASP A 157 -15.01 -13.62 7.77
CA ASP A 157 -16.09 -13.27 6.85
C ASP A 157 -15.93 -11.81 6.34
N ALA A 158 -15.44 -10.89 7.20
CA ALA A 158 -15.14 -9.52 6.80
C ALA A 158 -13.98 -9.45 5.79
N GLU A 159 -12.95 -10.26 5.99
CA GLU A 159 -11.84 -10.40 5.04
C GLU A 159 -12.28 -11.01 3.71
N GLU A 160 -13.14 -12.03 3.73
CA GLU A 160 -13.70 -12.62 2.50
C GLU A 160 -14.54 -11.61 1.72
N PHE A 161 -15.36 -10.81 2.41
CA PHE A 161 -16.10 -9.71 1.80
C PHE A 161 -15.15 -8.71 1.13
N ALA A 162 -14.08 -8.31 1.83
CA ALA A 162 -13.09 -7.39 1.30
C ALA A 162 -12.36 -8.00 0.08
N LYS A 163 -11.95 -9.27 0.14
CA LYS A 163 -11.32 -10.01 -0.98
C LYS A 163 -12.23 -9.98 -2.22
N ALA A 164 -13.50 -10.35 -2.05
CA ALA A 164 -14.45 -10.41 -3.15
C ALA A 164 -14.64 -9.05 -3.84
N ARG A 165 -14.64 -7.97 -3.07
CA ARG A 165 -14.85 -6.61 -3.59
C ARG A 165 -13.58 -6.01 -4.20
N LEU A 166 -12.42 -6.32 -3.65
CA LEU A 166 -11.14 -5.72 -4.04
C LEU A 166 -10.35 -6.55 -5.06
N ARG A 167 -10.86 -7.73 -5.47
CA ARG A 167 -10.19 -8.66 -6.40
C ARG A 167 -9.70 -8.03 -7.71
N ASN A 168 -10.38 -6.99 -8.21
CA ASN A 168 -10.01 -6.31 -9.45
C ASN A 168 -8.70 -5.52 -9.30
N PHE A 169 -8.45 -4.94 -8.12
CA PHE A 169 -7.23 -4.18 -7.84
C PHE A 169 -5.98 -5.06 -7.85
N ARG A 170 -6.11 -6.32 -7.42
CA ARG A 170 -5.01 -7.30 -7.43
C ARG A 170 -4.57 -7.68 -8.85
N ARG A 171 -5.47 -7.61 -9.84
CA ARG A 171 -5.17 -7.94 -11.25
C ARG A 171 -4.69 -6.74 -12.06
N TRP A 172 -4.40 -5.61 -11.41
CA TRP A 172 -3.98 -4.36 -12.06
C TRP A 172 -4.96 -3.90 -13.15
N ARG A 173 -6.22 -4.30 -13.03
CA ARG A 173 -7.25 -4.04 -14.04
C ARG A 173 -8.06 -2.84 -13.58
N VAL A 174 -7.99 -1.75 -14.36
CA VAL A 174 -8.85 -0.56 -14.20
C VAL A 174 -10.29 -0.94 -14.52
#